data_AF-A0A9P4GUD6-F1
#
_entry.id   AF-A0A9P4GUD6-F1
#
_cell.length_a   1.000
_cell.length_b   1.000
_cell.length_c   1.000
_cell.angle_alpha   90.00
_cell.angle_beta   90.00
_cell.angle_gamma   90.00
#
_symmetry.space_group_name_H-M   'P 1'
#
loop_
_entity.id
_entity.type
_entity.pdbx_description
1 polymer ?
#
loop_
_entity_poly.entity_id
_entity_poly.type
_entity_poly.pdbx_seq_one_letter_code
_entity_poly.pdbx_strand_id
1 'polypeptide(L)'
;MTVIKENDGVVDCDGELELSRQLQARAYALYCCAAKHKSTSALRDDTELFEQLSGAEVFSVEDLSTELVLSCGNDELRVLSDRPTLHFDAQDGLAIYIPADSQQRRACYGPQLPKLFAKILGVDHSAAFDISEVLKCRLADLDVVLVEQDIAPVS
;
A
#
# COMPACT_ATOMS: atom_id res chain seq x y z
N MET A 1 11.07 -10.99 -8.14
CA MET A 1 11.84 -9.74 -8.03
C MET A 1 11.11 -8.73 -8.90
N THR A 2 10.68 -7.59 -8.37
CA THR A 2 9.99 -6.57 -9.17
C THR A 2 11.04 -5.69 -9.84
N VAL A 3 10.94 -5.48 -11.14
CA VAL A 3 11.85 -4.62 -11.89
C VAL A 3 11.11 -3.33 -12.18
N ILE A 4 11.54 -2.25 -11.55
CA ILE A 4 11.05 -0.90 -11.82
C ILE A 4 12.00 -0.31 -12.86
N LYS A 5 11.48 0.03 -14.05
CA LYS A 5 12.23 0.84 -15.03
C LYS A 5 11.81 2.29 -14.86
N GLU A 6 12.68 3.08 -14.26
CA GLU A 6 12.56 4.53 -14.25
C GLU A 6 12.89 5.03 -15.66
N ASN A 7 11.91 5.58 -16.36
CA ASN A 7 12.10 6.27 -17.63
C ASN A 7 11.66 7.73 -17.40
N ASP A 8 12.48 8.68 -17.83
CA ASP A 8 12.36 10.15 -17.59
C ASP A 8 11.22 10.78 -18.42
N GLY A 9 10.06 10.11 -18.47
CA GLY A 9 8.86 10.51 -19.18
C GLY A 9 7.95 11.33 -18.27
N VAL A 10 7.64 12.55 -18.71
CA VAL A 10 6.81 13.58 -18.04
C VAL A 10 5.71 12.98 -17.15
N VAL A 11 5.98 13.02 -15.85
CA VAL A 11 5.15 12.47 -14.78
C VAL A 11 3.95 13.39 -14.56
N ASP A 12 2.74 12.83 -14.46
CA ASP A 12 1.53 13.55 -14.07
C ASP A 12 1.57 13.87 -12.56
N CYS A 13 2.41 14.85 -12.20
CA CYS A 13 2.74 15.19 -10.82
C CYS A 13 1.51 15.54 -9.95
N ASP A 14 0.45 16.08 -10.55
CA ASP A 14 -0.76 16.49 -9.82
C ASP A 14 -1.57 15.28 -9.31
N GLY A 15 -1.57 14.16 -10.05
CA GLY A 15 -2.28 12.95 -9.67
C GLY A 15 -1.60 12.18 -8.52
N GLU A 16 -0.27 12.16 -8.52
CA GLU A 16 0.56 11.47 -7.52
C GLU A 16 0.55 12.19 -6.16
N LEU A 17 0.64 13.52 -6.20
CA LEU A 17 0.65 14.35 -4.99
C LEU A 17 -0.67 14.21 -4.23
N GLU A 18 -1.80 14.20 -4.94
CA GLU A 18 -3.12 14.04 -4.32
C GLU A 18 -3.31 12.63 -3.74
N LEU A 19 -2.79 11.58 -4.38
CA LEU A 19 -2.83 10.21 -3.84
C LEU A 19 -1.95 10.07 -2.59
N SER A 20 -0.76 10.66 -2.61
CA SER A 20 0.14 10.71 -1.45
C SER A 20 -0.54 11.41 -0.29
N ARG A 21 -1.11 12.61 -0.52
CA ARG A 21 -1.84 13.36 0.51
C ARG A 21 -3.05 12.59 1.05
N GLN A 22 -3.79 11.91 0.17
CA GLN A 22 -4.91 11.07 0.56
C GLN A 22 -4.48 9.89 1.45
N LEU A 23 -3.31 9.31 1.17
CA LEU A 23 -2.78 8.24 1.99
C LEU A 23 -2.31 8.75 3.36
N GLN A 24 -1.56 9.85 3.37
CA GLN A 24 -1.07 10.50 4.58
C GLN A 24 -2.23 10.91 5.51
N ALA A 25 -3.31 11.45 4.94
CA ALA A 25 -4.53 11.78 5.69
C ALA A 25 -5.22 10.56 6.32
N ARG A 26 -4.93 9.34 5.86
CA ARG A 26 -5.44 8.07 6.40
C ARG A 26 -4.43 7.34 7.29
N ALA A 27 -3.22 7.88 7.45
CA ALA A 27 -2.13 7.24 8.19
C ALA A 27 -2.56 6.82 9.61
N TYR A 28 -3.26 7.71 10.32
CA TYR A 28 -3.74 7.42 11.68
C TYR A 28 -4.79 6.30 11.72
N ALA A 29 -5.75 6.29 10.79
CA ALA A 29 -6.75 5.23 10.71
C ALA A 29 -6.11 3.88 10.36
N LEU A 30 -5.14 3.87 9.44
CA LEU A 30 -4.38 2.66 9.08
C LEU A 30 -3.53 2.16 10.25
N TYR A 31 -2.95 3.07 11.04
CA TYR A 31 -2.25 2.73 12.28
C TYR A 31 -3.20 2.11 13.32
N CYS A 32 -4.41 2.66 13.49
CA CYS A 32 -5.43 2.07 14.36
C CYS A 32 -5.89 0.69 13.88
N CYS A 33 -6.03 0.47 12.56
CA CYS A 33 -6.24 -0.86 11.99
C CYS A 33 -5.11 -1.82 12.39
N ALA A 34 -3.85 -1.37 12.27
CA ALA A 34 -2.70 -2.19 12.63
C ALA A 34 -2.72 -2.58 14.11
N ALA A 35 -3.06 -1.66 15.00
CA ALA A 35 -3.19 -1.91 16.43
C ALA A 35 -4.32 -2.91 16.76
N LYS A 36 -5.52 -2.73 16.17
CA LYS A 36 -6.65 -3.66 16.32
C LYS A 36 -6.26 -5.10 15.95
N HIS A 37 -5.55 -5.25 14.83
CA HIS A 37 -5.10 -6.55 14.31
C HIS A 37 -3.78 -7.04 14.92
N LYS A 38 -3.34 -6.44 16.03
CA LYS A 38 -2.17 -6.86 16.81
C LYS A 38 -0.87 -6.89 15.99
N SER A 39 -0.71 -5.93 15.07
CA SER A 39 0.56 -5.71 14.39
C SER A 39 1.68 -5.60 15.42
N THR A 40 2.75 -6.37 15.24
CA THR A 40 3.92 -6.29 16.13
C THR A 40 4.57 -4.92 16.09
N SER A 41 4.43 -4.20 14.97
CA SER A 41 4.95 -2.85 14.80
C SER A 41 4.08 -1.83 15.54
N ALA A 42 2.75 -1.96 15.50
CA ALA A 42 1.86 -1.06 16.25
C ALA A 42 1.83 -1.33 17.77
N LEU A 43 2.06 -2.57 18.20
CA LEU A 43 2.01 -2.96 19.62
C LEU A 43 3.25 -2.58 20.43
N ARG A 44 4.32 -2.13 19.79
CA ARG A 44 5.59 -1.76 20.45
C ARG A 44 5.65 -0.29 20.86
N ASP A 45 4.55 0.45 20.77
CA ASP A 45 4.55 1.94 20.77
C ASP A 45 5.55 2.49 19.76
N ASP A 46 5.74 1.76 18.65
CA ASP A 46 6.69 2.14 17.62
C ASP A 46 6.01 3.16 16.71
N THR A 47 6.28 4.44 16.99
CA THR A 47 5.83 5.55 16.15
C THR A 47 6.38 5.45 14.73
N GLU A 48 7.41 4.62 14.48
CA GLU A 48 8.00 4.41 13.16
C GLU A 48 6.96 4.00 12.12
N LEU A 49 6.01 3.11 12.46
CA LEU A 49 4.96 2.71 11.51
C LEU A 49 4.04 3.89 11.16
N PHE A 50 3.68 4.70 12.16
CA PHE A 50 2.85 5.88 11.95
C PHE A 50 3.60 6.96 11.15
N GLU A 51 4.88 7.17 11.43
CA GLU A 51 5.76 8.10 10.69
C GLU A 51 5.93 7.65 9.23
N GLN A 52 6.15 6.36 8.98
CA GLN A 52 6.22 5.78 7.64
C GLN A 52 4.91 6.00 6.86
N LEU A 53 3.76 5.77 7.49
CA LEU A 53 2.46 6.01 6.86
C LEU A 53 2.20 7.50 6.61
N SER A 54 2.64 8.37 7.53
CA SER A 54 2.45 9.82 7.45
C SER A 54 3.39 10.50 6.47
N GLY A 55 4.54 9.90 6.19
CA GLY A 55 5.50 10.32 5.17
C GLY A 55 5.38 9.54 3.86
N ALA A 56 4.31 8.76 3.68
CA ALA A 56 4.18 7.90 2.52
C ALA A 56 4.05 8.69 1.22
N GLU A 57 4.80 8.28 0.20
CA GLU A 57 4.81 8.88 -1.13
C GLU A 57 4.36 7.86 -2.17
N VAL A 58 3.51 8.29 -3.11
CA VAL A 58 2.96 7.46 -4.17
C VAL A 58 3.55 7.91 -5.49
N PHE A 59 4.22 6.99 -6.17
CA PHE A 59 4.83 7.20 -7.48
C PHE A 59 4.10 6.40 -8.54
N SER A 60 3.82 7.02 -9.67
CA SER A 60 3.28 6.38 -10.86
C SER A 60 4.44 5.99 -11.78
N VAL A 61 4.37 4.78 -12.32
CA VAL A 61 5.38 4.25 -13.23
C VAL A 61 4.71 3.67 -14.47
N GLU A 62 5.21 4.05 -15.64
CA GLU A 62 4.66 3.62 -16.93
C GLU A 62 4.76 2.09 -17.10
N ASP A 63 5.88 1.50 -16.70
CA ASP A 63 6.16 0.07 -16.86
C ASP A 63 6.47 -0.60 -15.52
N LEU A 64 5.42 -0.98 -14.79
CA LEU A 64 5.55 -1.80 -13.58
C LEU A 64 5.42 -3.29 -13.94
N SER A 65 6.58 -3.94 -14.16
CA SER A 65 6.65 -5.35 -14.53
C SER A 65 7.04 -6.23 -13.34
N THR A 66 6.33 -7.35 -13.17
CA THR A 66 6.60 -8.29 -12.07
C THR A 66 7.21 -9.55 -12.64
N GLU A 67 8.45 -9.89 -12.28
CA GLU A 67 9.01 -11.18 -12.65
C GLU A 67 8.67 -12.23 -11.59
N LEU A 68 7.95 -13.27 -12.03
CA LEU A 68 7.80 -14.50 -11.28
C LEU A 68 9.09 -15.31 -11.48
N VAL A 69 9.85 -15.47 -10.41
CA VAL A 69 11.03 -16.33 -10.39
C VAL A 69 10.61 -17.66 -9.76
N LEU A 70 10.63 -18.72 -10.56
CA LEU A 70 10.41 -20.08 -10.10
C LEU A 70 11.77 -20.77 -10.01
N SER A 71 12.20 -21.07 -8.79
CA SER A 71 13.39 -21.89 -8.55
C SER A 71 13.03 -23.37 -8.79
N CYS A 72 13.65 -23.99 -9.79
CA CYS A 72 13.48 -25.40 -10.10
C CYS A 72 14.84 -26.10 -10.03
N GLY A 73 15.17 -26.64 -8.86
CA GLY A 73 16.51 -27.20 -8.62
C GLY A 73 17.58 -26.11 -8.56
N ASN A 74 18.60 -26.20 -9.42
CA ASN A 74 19.66 -25.20 -9.55
C ASN A 74 19.36 -24.10 -10.59
N ASP A 75 18.24 -24.20 -11.30
CA ASP A 75 17.86 -23.27 -12.36
C ASP A 75 16.75 -22.31 -11.89
N GLU A 76 16.86 -21.05 -12.29
CA GLU A 76 15.82 -20.04 -12.09
C GLU A 76 15.07 -19.82 -13.40
N LEU A 77 13.79 -20.20 -13.44
CA LEU A 77 12.90 -19.82 -14.53
C LEU A 77 12.27 -18.46 -14.20
N ARG A 78 12.58 -17.45 -15.02
CA ARG A 78 12.01 -16.10 -14.89
C ARG A 78 10.91 -15.93 -15.92
N VAL A 79 9.69 -15.71 -15.46
CA VAL A 79 8.53 -15.45 -16.31
C VAL A 79 8.01 -14.06 -15.98
N LEU A 80 7.93 -13.18 -16.99
CA LEU A 80 7.23 -11.91 -16.86
C LEU A 80 5.76 -12.21 -16.56
N SER A 81 5.27 -11.69 -15.43
CA SER A 81 3.87 -11.81 -15.06
C SER A 81 3.08 -10.72 -15.77
N ASP A 82 2.08 -11.11 -16.53
CA ASP A 82 1.10 -10.20 -17.15
C ASP A 82 0.19 -9.51 -16.11
N ARG A 83 0.34 -9.82 -14.82
CA ARG A 83 -0.45 -9.19 -13.75
C ARG A 83 0.29 -7.93 -13.28
N PRO A 84 -0.27 -6.72 -13.46
CA PRO A 84 0.29 -5.54 -12.82
C PRO A 84 0.23 -5.75 -11.31
N THR A 85 1.37 -5.71 -10.63
CA THR A 85 1.42 -5.82 -9.16
C THR A 85 1.95 -4.55 -8.53
N LEU A 86 1.29 -4.09 -7.47
CA LEU A 86 1.73 -2.93 -6.70
C LEU A 86 3.03 -3.28 -5.97
N HIS A 87 3.96 -2.33 -5.93
CA HIS A 87 5.21 -2.46 -5.19
C HIS A 87 5.31 -1.41 -4.10
N PHE A 88 6.00 -1.72 -3.02
CA PHE A 88 6.36 -0.75 -2.01
C PHE A 88 7.81 -0.94 -1.59
N ASP A 89 8.48 0.16 -1.30
CA ASP A 89 9.77 0.20 -0.61
C ASP A 89 9.59 0.92 0.73
N ALA A 90 10.29 0.44 1.75
CA ALA A 90 10.27 1.00 3.10
C ALA A 90 11.69 1.23 3.65
N GLN A 91 12.74 1.17 2.82
CA GLN A 91 14.13 1.35 3.28
C GLN A 91 14.46 2.79 3.67
N ASP A 92 13.99 3.78 2.91
CA ASP A 92 14.23 5.22 3.12
C ASP A 92 12.90 6.01 3.24
N GLY A 93 11.91 5.40 3.90
CA GLY A 93 10.53 5.88 3.94
C GLY A 93 9.59 5.05 3.07
N LEU A 94 8.27 5.21 3.25
CA LEU A 94 7.28 4.38 2.55
C LEU A 94 6.99 4.93 1.14
N ALA A 95 7.60 4.35 0.13
CA ALA A 95 7.32 4.63 -1.27
C ALA A 95 6.38 3.55 -1.85
N ILE A 96 5.27 3.96 -2.46
CA ILE A 96 4.30 3.06 -3.09
C ILE A 96 4.28 3.32 -4.59
N TYR A 97 4.57 2.28 -5.37
CA TYR A 97 4.61 2.36 -6.83
C TYR A 97 3.32 1.78 -7.43
N ILE A 98 2.63 2.61 -8.21
CA ILE A 98 1.40 2.25 -8.91
C ILE A 98 1.60 2.34 -10.43
N PRO A 99 0.89 1.52 -11.24
CA PRO A 99 0.91 1.68 -12.69
C PRO A 99 0.39 3.06 -13.09
N ALA A 100 0.97 3.70 -14.12
CA ALA A 100 0.44 4.95 -14.67
C ALA A 100 -0.90 4.74 -15.40
N ASP A 101 -1.10 3.56 -16.00
CA ASP A 101 -2.32 3.23 -16.73
C ASP A 101 -3.57 3.18 -15.82
N SER A 102 -4.57 4.00 -16.15
CA SER A 102 -5.79 4.16 -15.35
C SER A 102 -6.64 2.87 -15.24
N GLN A 103 -6.60 2.02 -16.27
CA GLN A 103 -7.34 0.75 -16.28
C GLN A 103 -6.66 -0.29 -15.39
N GLN A 104 -5.32 -0.38 -15.45
CA GLN A 104 -4.50 -1.21 -14.57
C GLN A 104 -4.57 -0.72 -13.12
N ARG A 105 -4.52 0.59 -12.86
CA ARG A 105 -4.76 1.16 -11.53
C ARG A 105 -6.09 0.68 -10.96
N ARG A 106 -7.18 0.79 -11.72
CA ARG A 106 -8.50 0.39 -11.23
C ARG A 106 -8.58 -1.12 -10.94
N ALA A 107 -7.89 -1.94 -11.72
CA ALA A 107 -7.79 -3.38 -11.50
C ALA A 107 -6.93 -3.75 -10.27
N CYS A 108 -5.92 -2.94 -9.93
CA CYS A 108 -5.04 -3.16 -8.78
C CYS A 108 -5.61 -2.60 -7.47
N TYR A 109 -6.29 -1.44 -7.50
CA TYR A 109 -6.75 -0.72 -6.31
C TYR A 109 -7.73 -1.53 -5.45
N GLY A 110 -8.63 -2.29 -6.07
CA GLY A 110 -9.62 -3.07 -5.33
C GLY A 110 -9.03 -4.25 -4.54
N PRO A 111 -8.43 -5.24 -5.24
CA PRO A 111 -7.99 -6.48 -4.59
C PRO A 111 -6.53 -6.49 -4.12
N GLN A 112 -5.66 -5.61 -4.64
CA GLN A 112 -4.22 -5.65 -4.34
C GLN A 112 -3.82 -4.61 -3.30
N LEU A 113 -4.41 -3.41 -3.34
CA LEU A 113 -4.05 -2.33 -2.42
C LEU A 113 -4.27 -2.72 -0.94
N PRO A 114 -5.42 -3.31 -0.54
CA PRO A 114 -5.60 -3.72 0.85
C PRO A 114 -4.62 -4.81 1.28
N LYS A 115 -4.21 -5.69 0.35
CA LYS A 115 -3.21 -6.73 0.61
C LYS A 115 -1.80 -6.17 0.74
N LEU A 116 -1.48 -5.12 -0.02
CA LEU A 116 -0.23 -4.38 0.08
C LEU A 116 -0.13 -3.74 1.46
N PHE A 117 -1.19 -3.03 1.89
CA PHE A 117 -1.24 -2.43 3.21
C PHE A 117 -1.22 -3.46 4.34
N ALA A 118 -1.88 -4.61 4.20
CA ALA A 118 -1.76 -5.68 5.20
C ALA A 118 -0.30 -6.11 5.41
N LYS A 119 0.50 -6.17 4.33
CA LYS A 119 1.95 -6.45 4.42
C LYS A 119 2.73 -5.30 5.07
N ILE A 120 2.48 -4.06 4.66
CA ILE A 120 3.14 -2.87 5.22
C ILE A 120 2.86 -2.77 6.74
N LEU A 121 1.61 -2.95 7.13
CA LEU A 121 1.17 -2.90 8.52
C LEU A 121 1.61 -4.15 9.33
N GLY A 122 2.15 -5.19 8.69
CA GLY A 122 2.55 -6.43 9.37
C GLY A 122 1.38 -7.18 10.01
N VAL A 123 0.20 -7.15 9.36
CA VAL A 123 -1.04 -7.79 9.86
C VAL A 123 -1.47 -8.96 8.96
N ASP A 124 -2.29 -9.85 9.53
CA ASP A 124 -2.85 -10.98 8.79
C ASP A 124 -3.85 -10.52 7.71
N HIS A 125 -4.13 -11.41 6.75
CA HIS A 125 -5.13 -11.18 5.70
C HIS A 125 -6.54 -10.92 6.23
N SER A 126 -6.86 -11.31 7.46
CA SER A 126 -8.11 -10.93 8.13
C SER A 126 -8.34 -9.40 8.21
N ALA A 127 -7.26 -8.60 8.20
CA ALA A 127 -7.34 -7.14 8.23
C ALA A 127 -7.69 -6.52 6.87
N ALA A 128 -7.66 -7.29 5.77
CA ALA A 128 -7.81 -6.74 4.42
C ALA A 128 -9.18 -6.08 4.17
N PHE A 129 -10.22 -6.50 4.87
CA PHE A 129 -11.54 -5.87 4.78
C PHE A 129 -11.55 -4.48 5.44
N ASP A 130 -11.14 -4.39 6.70
CA ASP A 130 -11.04 -3.12 7.45
C ASP A 130 -10.15 -2.11 6.71
N ILE A 131 -8.98 -2.57 6.24
CA ILE A 131 -8.05 -1.77 5.45
C ILE A 131 -8.72 -1.29 4.15
N SER A 132 -9.49 -2.14 3.48
CA SER A 132 -10.23 -1.77 2.27
C SER A 132 -11.24 -0.65 2.55
N GLU A 133 -11.99 -0.74 3.64
CA GLU A 133 -12.99 0.28 4.00
C GLU A 133 -12.32 1.62 4.32
N VAL A 134 -11.23 1.61 5.08
CA VAL A 134 -10.43 2.82 5.38
C VAL A 134 -9.88 3.45 4.10
N LEU A 135 -9.34 2.66 3.18
CA LEU A 135 -8.78 3.17 1.92
C LEU A 135 -9.83 3.73 0.96
N LYS A 136 -11.05 3.16 0.95
CA LYS A 136 -12.11 3.52 -0.01
C LYS A 136 -13.04 4.62 0.49
N CYS A 137 -13.18 4.79 1.80
CA CYS A 137 -14.07 5.80 2.35
C CYS A 137 -13.60 7.22 2.04
N ARG A 138 -14.52 8.17 2.11
CA ARG A 138 -14.18 9.60 2.04
C ARG A 138 -13.50 9.98 3.35
N LEU A 139 -12.55 10.91 3.29
CA LEU A 139 -11.87 11.39 4.50
C LEU A 139 -12.83 11.93 5.57
N ALA A 140 -13.94 12.53 5.17
CA ALA A 140 -14.98 13.01 6.09
C ALA A 140 -15.75 11.90 6.81
N ASP A 141 -15.74 10.68 6.28
CA ASP A 141 -16.47 9.52 6.82
C ASP A 141 -15.54 8.58 7.61
N LEU A 142 -14.26 8.94 7.75
CA LEU A 142 -13.23 8.07 8.32
C LEU A 142 -13.55 7.67 9.77
N ASP A 143 -14.00 8.62 10.59
CA ASP A 143 -14.41 8.36 11.98
C ASP A 143 -15.61 7.40 12.06
N VAL A 144 -16.56 7.52 11.13
CA VAL A 144 -17.72 6.63 11.05
C VAL A 144 -17.26 5.22 10.73
N VAL A 145 -16.37 5.06 9.75
CA VAL A 145 -15.81 3.76 9.38
C VAL A 145 -15.03 3.13 10.53
N LEU A 146 -14.22 3.90 11.26
CA LEU A 146 -13.50 3.39 12.43
C LEU A 146 -14.46 2.86 13.49
N VAL A 147 -15.56 3.57 13.76
CA VAL A 147 -16.59 3.13 14.71
C VAL A 147 -17.35 1.91 14.20
N GLU A 148 -17.80 1.89 12.94
CA GLU A 148 -18.54 0.76 12.35
C GLU A 148 -17.70 -0.52 12.30
N GLN A 149 -16.40 -0.39 12.08
CA GLN A 149 -15.46 -1.50 12.06
C GLN A 149 -14.94 -1.86 13.46
N ASP A 150 -15.41 -1.23 14.54
CA ASP A 150 -14.93 -1.47 15.92
C ASP A 150 -13.39 -1.33 16.03
N ILE A 151 -12.86 -0.27 15.41
CA ILE A 151 -11.45 0.10 15.44
C ILE A 151 -11.27 1.22 16.47
N ALA A 152 -10.64 0.90 17.60
CA ALA A 152 -10.37 1.88 18.64
C ALA A 152 -9.23 2.83 18.25
N PRO A 153 -9.34 4.13 18.55
CA PRO A 153 -8.24 5.07 18.38
C PRO A 153 -7.09 4.73 19.34
N VAL A 154 -5.87 4.77 18.83
CA VAL A 154 -4.64 4.59 19.63
C VAL A 154 -4.27 5.96 20.23
N SER A 155 -4.16 6.03 21.55
CA SER A 155 -3.87 7.27 22.31
C SER A 155 -2.38 7.47 22.55
#